data_AF-A0A1I5WDY1-F1
#
_entry.id   AF-A0A1I5WDY1-F1
#
_cell.length_a   1.000
_cell.length_b   1.000
_cell.length_c   1.000
_cell.angle_alpha   90.00
_cell.angle_beta   90.00
_cell.angle_gamma   90.00
#
_symmetry.space_group_name_H-M   'P 1'
#
loop_
_entity.id
_entity.type
_entity.pdbx_description
1 polymer ?
#
loop_
_entity_poly.entity_id
_entity_poly.type
_entity_poly.pdbx_seq_one_letter_code
_entity_poly.pdbx_strand_id
1 'polypeptide(L)'
;MRTLQIALTATAALCVAACSNTGPAAPSNKLLTLDGNPPLVIAHRGASGYLPEETLEAYTRAIELGADVIEMDLVSTKDGVLIARHDPNLAISTDVAKHARFASRKKTIKVDGETQTGWFSNDFTLAEIKTLGGISTDAERAQEYNGKFKIPTFQEIIDFAKAKSKETGRTIAIYPESKNPTYFRELGLPLEDKMIAAITAAGWNSKTAPIYVQSFEPGSLKYMKSKGLNTKIIQLIDGDSVDLKTGIVTFAVPSDRPYDWTKAGDKRNFDAMVTPAGLAEIKTYADGIGPWKRYIVSIKGSIGPDGKPIDVNKDGKINDADATSVSPTTLIADAHKAGLFVHPFTFRNESRRLAADYNKDGKNEYAIYYKLGVDGVFTDFTDTALAARADYLKSLGR
;
A
#
# COMPACT_ATOMS: atom_id res chain seq x y z
N MET A 1 85.36 -15.73 -19.58
CA MET A 1 85.12 -16.83 -20.54
C MET A 1 84.36 -17.93 -19.84
N ARG A 2 83.06 -18.07 -20.09
CA ARG A 2 82.36 -19.36 -20.01
C ARG A 2 81.04 -19.23 -20.76
N THR A 3 80.94 -20.09 -21.75
CA THR A 3 80.01 -20.12 -22.84
C THR A 3 78.69 -20.74 -22.42
N LEU A 4 77.63 -20.21 -23.02
CA LEU A 4 76.28 -20.73 -23.08
C LEU A 4 76.27 -22.20 -23.55
N GLN A 5 75.46 -23.05 -22.93
CA GLN A 5 74.88 -24.20 -23.61
C GLN A 5 73.45 -24.44 -23.11
N ILE A 6 72.55 -24.39 -24.08
CA ILE A 6 71.10 -24.48 -23.99
C ILE A 6 70.72 -25.96 -23.90
N ALA A 7 69.82 -26.31 -22.98
CA ALA A 7 69.05 -27.55 -23.04
C ALA A 7 67.58 -27.22 -22.83
N LEU A 8 66.82 -27.43 -23.91
CA LEU A 8 65.39 -27.23 -24.04
C LEU A 8 64.69 -28.51 -23.53
N THR A 9 63.93 -28.43 -22.45
CA THR A 9 63.03 -29.52 -22.02
C THR A 9 61.60 -29.03 -22.02
N ALA A 10 60.82 -29.53 -22.98
CA ALA A 10 59.39 -29.34 -23.08
C ALA A 10 58.68 -30.01 -21.89
N THR A 11 57.96 -29.23 -21.09
CA THR A 11 57.09 -29.75 -20.02
C THR A 11 55.64 -29.67 -20.48
N ALA A 12 55.01 -30.82 -20.68
CA ALA A 12 53.59 -30.93 -20.96
C ALA A 12 52.80 -30.49 -19.71
N ALA A 13 51.99 -29.44 -19.83
CA ALA A 13 51.06 -29.02 -18.79
C ALA A 13 49.82 -29.92 -18.84
N LEU A 14 49.63 -30.76 -17.81
CA LEU A 14 48.36 -31.43 -17.57
C LEU A 14 47.33 -30.39 -17.14
N CYS A 15 46.33 -30.12 -17.99
CA CYS A 15 45.12 -29.41 -17.60
C CYS A 15 44.27 -30.33 -16.70
N VAL A 16 44.29 -30.10 -15.39
CA VAL A 16 43.29 -30.67 -14.49
C VAL A 16 42.03 -29.82 -14.61
N ALA A 17 41.05 -30.33 -15.37
CA ALA A 17 39.71 -29.78 -15.38
C ALA A 17 39.05 -30.05 -14.03
N ALA A 18 38.96 -29.01 -13.18
CA ALA A 18 38.14 -29.05 -11.99
C ALA A 18 36.67 -28.88 -12.41
N CYS A 19 35.96 -29.99 -12.58
CA CYS A 19 34.50 -29.98 -12.65
C CYS A 19 33.96 -29.60 -11.26
N SER A 20 33.63 -28.33 -11.05
CA SER A 20 32.80 -27.92 -9.93
C SER A 20 31.38 -28.46 -10.15
N ASN A 21 31.07 -29.58 -9.52
CA ASN A 21 29.69 -30.06 -9.34
C ASN A 21 28.90 -29.01 -8.55
N THR A 22 28.24 -28.09 -9.25
CA THR A 22 27.14 -27.31 -8.69
C THR A 22 25.91 -28.22 -8.66
N GLY A 23 25.80 -29.03 -7.61
CA GLY A 23 24.51 -29.62 -7.26
C GLY A 23 23.48 -28.50 -6.97
N PRO A 24 22.17 -28.77 -7.11
CA PRO A 24 21.16 -27.79 -6.75
C PRO A 24 21.36 -27.40 -5.28
N ALA A 25 21.52 -26.10 -5.02
CA ALA A 25 21.54 -25.57 -3.67
C ALA A 25 20.29 -26.08 -2.94
N ALA A 26 20.46 -26.63 -1.74
CA ALA A 26 19.34 -26.98 -0.88
C ALA A 26 18.39 -25.76 -0.79
N PRO A 27 17.06 -25.96 -0.86
CA PRO A 27 16.14 -24.83 -0.78
C PRO A 27 16.45 -24.04 0.48
N SER A 28 16.76 -22.75 0.30
CA SER A 28 16.94 -21.83 1.41
C SER A 28 15.66 -21.88 2.23
N ASN A 29 15.74 -22.42 3.46
CA ASN A 29 14.61 -22.39 4.39
C ASN A 29 14.23 -20.96 4.77
N LYS A 30 14.97 -19.91 4.37
CA LYS A 30 14.66 -18.51 4.66
C LYS A 30 13.68 -17.96 3.64
N LEU A 31 12.63 -17.28 4.13
CA LEU A 31 11.69 -16.54 3.29
C LEU A 31 12.41 -15.38 2.61
N LEU A 32 11.93 -14.99 1.43
CA LEU A 32 12.51 -13.92 0.60
C LEU A 32 12.18 -12.51 1.10
N THR A 33 11.36 -12.39 2.15
CA THR A 33 11.11 -11.14 2.84
C THR A 33 12.40 -10.58 3.46
N LEU A 34 12.46 -9.26 3.61
CA LEU A 34 13.61 -8.52 4.10
C LEU A 34 14.08 -9.03 5.47
N ASP A 35 13.15 -9.34 6.36
CA ASP A 35 13.42 -9.83 7.72
C ASP A 35 13.35 -11.36 7.84
N GLY A 36 12.96 -12.07 6.77
CA GLY A 36 12.78 -13.52 6.76
C GLY A 36 11.51 -14.04 7.45
N ASN A 37 10.61 -13.15 7.88
CA ASN A 37 9.31 -13.51 8.45
C ASN A 37 8.23 -13.69 7.37
N PRO A 38 7.11 -14.38 7.68
CA PRO A 38 5.97 -14.43 6.77
C PRO A 38 5.49 -13.03 6.37
N PRO A 39 5.09 -12.81 5.11
CA PRO A 39 4.60 -11.52 4.65
C PRO A 39 3.36 -11.11 5.44
N LEU A 40 3.27 -9.84 5.84
CA LEU A 40 2.13 -9.29 6.57
C LEU A 40 0.87 -9.26 5.70
N VAL A 41 -0.28 -9.58 6.30
CA VAL A 41 -1.60 -9.30 5.72
C VAL A 41 -2.15 -8.04 6.39
N ILE A 42 -2.16 -6.94 5.62
CA ILE A 42 -2.57 -5.62 6.05
C ILE A 42 -3.99 -5.37 5.54
N ALA A 43 -4.95 -5.30 6.47
CA ALA A 43 -6.35 -5.09 6.12
C ALA A 43 -6.61 -3.63 5.77
N HIS A 44 -6.64 -3.35 4.46
CA HIS A 44 -6.78 -2.02 3.88
C HIS A 44 -8.16 -1.45 4.17
N ARG A 45 -8.19 -0.41 5.03
CA ARG A 45 -9.38 0.19 5.63
C ARG A 45 -10.26 -0.80 6.39
N GLY A 46 -9.65 -1.86 6.93
CA GLY A 46 -10.32 -3.02 7.52
C GLY A 46 -10.70 -4.07 6.49
N ALA A 47 -11.75 -4.85 6.79
CA ALA A 47 -12.29 -5.86 5.88
C ALA A 47 -13.22 -5.21 4.84
N SER A 48 -12.69 -4.22 4.10
CA SER A 48 -13.45 -3.27 3.27
C SER A 48 -14.12 -3.91 2.05
N GLY A 49 -13.73 -5.12 1.67
CA GLY A 49 -14.45 -5.96 0.69
C GLY A 49 -15.82 -6.45 1.19
N TYR A 50 -16.04 -6.44 2.50
CA TYR A 50 -17.24 -6.99 3.15
C TYR A 50 -18.10 -5.97 3.88
N LEU A 51 -17.47 -4.96 4.49
CA LEU A 51 -18.14 -3.94 5.33
C LEU A 51 -17.70 -2.53 4.91
N PRO A 52 -18.50 -1.49 5.21
CA PRO A 52 -18.11 -0.10 4.98
C PRO A 52 -16.74 0.20 5.59
N GLU A 53 -15.85 0.72 4.75
CA GLU A 53 -14.45 0.99 5.06
C GLU A 53 -14.26 1.95 6.25
N GLU A 54 -13.12 1.84 6.92
CA GLU A 54 -12.73 2.71 8.03
C GLU A 54 -13.73 2.72 9.21
N THR A 55 -14.32 1.57 9.52
CA THR A 55 -15.24 1.40 10.66
C THR A 55 -14.65 0.41 11.66
N LEU A 56 -15.01 0.53 12.94
CA LEU A 56 -14.56 -0.44 13.95
C LEU A 56 -15.06 -1.85 13.63
N GLU A 57 -16.21 -1.97 12.96
CA GLU A 57 -16.80 -3.21 12.49
C GLU A 57 -15.99 -3.83 11.35
N ALA A 58 -15.55 -3.03 10.37
CA ALA A 58 -14.63 -3.50 9.32
C ALA A 58 -13.28 -3.96 9.92
N TYR A 59 -12.73 -3.24 10.90
CA TYR A 59 -11.50 -3.67 11.58
C TYR A 59 -11.72 -4.93 12.42
N THR A 60 -12.85 -5.03 13.13
CA THR A 60 -13.21 -6.22 13.91
C THR A 60 -13.24 -7.44 13.00
N ARG A 61 -13.93 -7.33 11.85
CA ARG A 61 -14.00 -8.41 10.88
C ARG A 61 -12.63 -8.79 10.34
N ALA A 62 -11.76 -7.83 10.05
CA ALA A 62 -10.39 -8.12 9.60
C ALA A 62 -9.58 -8.88 10.67
N ILE A 63 -9.71 -8.49 11.94
CA ILE A 63 -9.04 -9.16 13.05
C ILE A 63 -9.56 -10.59 13.24
N GLU A 64 -10.87 -10.80 13.14
CA GLU A 64 -11.51 -12.13 13.19
C GLU A 64 -11.04 -13.05 12.06
N LEU A 65 -10.90 -12.49 10.84
CA LEU A 65 -10.35 -13.23 9.71
C LEU A 65 -8.87 -13.58 9.90
N GLY A 66 -8.15 -12.84 10.75
CA GLY A 66 -6.78 -13.13 11.13
C GLY A 66 -5.74 -12.13 10.64
N ALA A 67 -6.15 -10.93 10.20
CA ALA A 67 -5.22 -9.86 9.80
C ALA A 67 -4.12 -9.65 10.86
N ASP A 68 -2.91 -9.34 10.39
CA ASP A 68 -1.78 -8.99 11.27
C ASP A 68 -1.82 -7.49 11.61
N VAL A 69 -2.33 -6.69 10.68
CA VAL A 69 -2.37 -5.23 10.75
C VAL A 69 -3.73 -4.73 10.26
N ILE A 70 -4.29 -3.74 10.96
CA ILE A 70 -5.41 -2.93 10.45
C ILE A 70 -4.86 -1.59 9.95
N GLU A 71 -5.26 -1.15 8.76
CA GLU A 71 -4.86 0.10 8.13
C GLU A 71 -5.97 1.16 8.28
N MET A 72 -5.58 2.43 8.39
CA MET A 72 -6.52 3.55 8.44
C MET A 72 -5.97 4.84 7.84
N ASP A 73 -6.80 5.48 7.03
CA ASP A 73 -6.58 6.79 6.46
C ASP A 73 -7.01 7.91 7.42
N LEU A 74 -6.13 8.86 7.76
CA LEU A 74 -6.45 9.94 8.70
C LEU A 74 -6.64 11.30 8.02
N VAL A 75 -7.77 11.94 8.30
CA VAL A 75 -8.11 13.32 7.92
C VAL A 75 -8.51 14.15 9.15
N SER A 76 -8.44 15.49 9.07
CA SER A 76 -8.83 16.36 10.19
C SER A 76 -10.27 16.87 10.09
N THR A 77 -10.96 16.93 11.22
CA THR A 77 -12.23 17.67 11.39
C THR A 77 -11.98 19.17 11.58
N LYS A 78 -13.06 19.98 11.51
CA LYS A 78 -13.03 21.44 11.75
C LYS A 78 -12.43 21.83 13.10
N ASP A 79 -12.75 21.05 14.14
CA ASP A 79 -12.27 21.21 15.51
C ASP A 79 -10.94 20.46 15.75
N GLY A 80 -10.29 20.00 14.69
CA GLY A 80 -8.93 19.49 14.73
C GLY A 80 -8.78 18.05 15.23
N VAL A 81 -9.85 17.25 15.28
CA VAL A 81 -9.75 15.84 15.64
C VAL A 81 -9.37 15.01 14.41
N LEU A 82 -8.55 13.98 14.58
CA LEU A 82 -8.22 13.03 13.52
C LEU A 82 -9.27 11.90 13.47
N ILE A 83 -9.88 11.71 12.31
CA ILE A 83 -10.87 10.67 12.05
C ILE A 83 -10.38 9.74 10.94
N ALA A 84 -10.84 8.49 10.97
CA ALA A 84 -10.55 7.54 9.91
C ALA A 84 -11.53 7.70 8.74
N ARG A 85 -11.01 8.20 7.60
CA ARG A 85 -11.65 8.32 6.28
C ARG A 85 -10.57 8.48 5.21
N HIS A 86 -10.76 7.81 4.08
CA HIS A 86 -9.84 7.92 2.93
C HIS A 86 -9.76 9.33 2.35
N ASP A 87 -10.90 10.01 2.17
CA ASP A 87 -10.93 11.32 1.54
C ASP A 87 -11.45 12.40 2.50
N PRO A 88 -10.93 13.64 2.42
CA PRO A 88 -11.57 14.79 3.07
C PRO A 88 -13.01 14.97 2.59
N ASN A 89 -13.29 14.65 1.32
CA ASN A 89 -14.63 14.69 0.76
C ASN A 89 -15.45 13.46 1.18
N LEU A 90 -16.44 13.69 2.04
CA LEU A 90 -17.30 12.68 2.66
C LEU A 90 -18.41 12.17 1.74
N ALA A 91 -18.54 12.70 0.52
CA ALA A 91 -19.69 12.47 -0.35
C ALA A 91 -19.88 11.00 -0.78
N ILE A 92 -18.79 10.25 -0.95
CA ILE A 92 -18.83 8.87 -1.49
C ILE A 92 -18.66 7.79 -0.43
N SER A 93 -18.14 8.12 0.75
CA SER A 93 -17.79 7.17 1.80
C SER A 93 -18.63 7.34 3.08
N THR A 94 -19.57 8.28 3.09
CA THR A 94 -20.52 8.48 4.20
C THR A 94 -21.96 8.70 3.72
N ASP A 95 -22.91 8.64 4.66
CA ASP A 95 -24.31 8.94 4.42
C ASP A 95 -24.65 10.44 4.45
N VAL A 96 -23.66 11.36 4.46
CA VAL A 96 -23.84 12.81 4.64
C VAL A 96 -24.92 13.43 3.75
N ALA A 97 -25.04 12.98 2.50
CA ALA A 97 -26.04 13.48 1.55
C ALA A 97 -27.49 13.18 1.98
N LYS A 98 -27.72 12.19 2.86
CA LYS A 98 -29.04 11.85 3.42
C LYS A 98 -29.43 12.72 4.61
N HIS A 99 -28.50 13.51 5.17
CA HIS A 99 -28.76 14.37 6.32
C HIS A 99 -29.15 15.78 5.85
N ALA A 100 -30.46 16.07 5.81
CA ALA A 100 -31.00 17.34 5.32
C ALA A 100 -30.38 18.59 5.99
N ARG A 101 -30.02 18.50 7.29
CA ARG A 101 -29.35 19.59 8.03
C ARG A 101 -27.98 19.99 7.47
N PHE A 102 -27.35 19.12 6.67
CA PHE A 102 -26.05 19.37 6.07
C PHE A 102 -26.15 19.72 4.57
N ALA A 103 -27.34 19.76 3.97
CA ALA A 103 -27.51 20.00 2.54
C ALA A 103 -26.84 21.31 2.07
N SER A 104 -26.95 22.38 2.86
CA SER A 104 -26.34 23.69 2.56
C SER A 104 -24.81 23.74 2.67
N ARG A 105 -24.17 22.70 3.23
CA ARG A 105 -22.71 22.61 3.33
C ARG A 105 -22.05 22.01 2.09
N LYS A 106 -22.83 21.54 1.12
CA LYS A 106 -22.29 21.04 -0.14
C LYS A 106 -21.61 22.18 -0.89
N LYS A 107 -20.35 22.01 -1.29
CA LYS A 107 -19.59 23.02 -2.02
C LYS A 107 -18.66 22.40 -3.05
N THR A 108 -18.11 23.23 -3.92
CA THR A 108 -17.07 22.87 -4.89
C THR A 108 -15.79 23.59 -4.51
N ILE A 109 -14.72 22.84 -4.23
CA ILE A 109 -13.41 23.37 -3.84
C ILE A 109 -12.28 22.60 -4.52
N LYS A 110 -11.05 23.07 -4.37
CA LYS A 110 -9.85 22.30 -4.73
C LYS A 110 -9.29 21.57 -3.51
N VAL A 111 -9.07 20.27 -3.65
CA VAL A 111 -8.31 19.43 -2.71
C VAL A 111 -7.14 18.87 -3.50
N ASP A 112 -5.92 19.16 -3.07
CA ASP A 112 -4.69 18.77 -3.78
C ASP A 112 -4.69 19.07 -5.29
N GLY A 113 -5.25 20.24 -5.65
CA GLY A 113 -5.34 20.69 -7.04
C GLY A 113 -6.51 20.11 -7.83
N GLU A 114 -7.16 19.06 -7.34
CA GLU A 114 -8.34 18.45 -7.93
C GLU A 114 -9.61 19.23 -7.56
N THR A 115 -10.46 19.53 -8.55
CA THR A 115 -11.75 20.19 -8.28
C THR A 115 -12.78 19.15 -7.88
N GLN A 116 -13.23 19.21 -6.62
CA GLN A 116 -14.17 18.25 -6.06
C GLN A 116 -15.46 18.96 -5.62
N THR A 117 -16.60 18.27 -5.74
CA THR A 117 -17.89 18.74 -5.24
C THR A 117 -18.43 17.78 -4.19
N GLY A 118 -18.75 18.27 -3.00
CA GLY A 118 -19.22 17.43 -1.91
C GLY A 118 -19.23 18.13 -0.55
N TRP A 119 -18.98 17.36 0.50
CA TRP A 119 -18.95 17.79 1.89
C TRP A 119 -17.59 17.45 2.47
N PHE A 120 -16.90 18.40 3.10
CA PHE A 120 -15.49 18.21 3.44
C PHE A 120 -15.31 18.10 4.95
N SER A 121 -14.54 17.13 5.43
CA SER A 121 -14.31 16.84 6.85
C SER A 121 -13.91 18.08 7.67
N ASN A 122 -13.10 18.96 7.09
CA ASN A 122 -12.67 20.23 7.68
C ASN A 122 -13.81 21.26 7.89
N ASP A 123 -15.03 21.02 7.41
CA ASP A 123 -16.21 21.85 7.66
C ASP A 123 -17.11 21.31 8.78
N PHE A 124 -16.80 20.14 9.33
CA PHE A 124 -17.61 19.45 10.34
C PHE A 124 -16.83 19.30 11.64
N THR A 125 -17.48 19.58 12.76
CA THR A 125 -16.95 19.22 14.09
C THR A 125 -16.97 17.71 14.28
N LEU A 126 -16.18 17.18 15.21
CA LEU A 126 -16.25 15.76 15.57
C LEU A 126 -17.67 15.35 15.96
N ALA A 127 -18.36 16.19 16.74
CA ALA A 127 -19.74 15.91 17.17
C ALA A 127 -20.68 15.70 15.97
N GLU A 128 -20.53 16.50 14.91
CA GLU A 128 -21.31 16.35 13.68
C GLU A 128 -20.89 15.10 12.89
N ILE A 129 -19.58 14.85 12.76
CA ILE A 129 -19.03 13.64 12.12
C ILE A 129 -19.58 12.37 12.77
N LYS A 130 -19.68 12.33 14.11
CA LYS A 130 -20.21 11.18 14.86
C LYS A 130 -21.70 10.91 14.61
N THR A 131 -22.41 11.83 13.98
CA THR A 131 -23.78 11.58 13.53
C THR A 131 -23.87 10.80 12.23
N LEU A 132 -22.82 10.86 11.41
CA LEU A 132 -22.75 10.20 10.10
C LEU A 132 -22.45 8.70 10.25
N GLY A 133 -22.79 7.93 9.24
CA GLY A 133 -22.40 6.54 9.10
C GLY A 133 -21.59 6.31 7.81
N GLY A 134 -20.64 5.37 7.87
CA GLY A 134 -19.87 4.94 6.71
C GLY A 134 -20.73 4.20 5.68
N ILE A 135 -20.38 4.31 4.41
CA ILE A 135 -21.01 3.55 3.32
C ILE A 135 -19.94 2.84 2.47
N SER A 136 -20.33 1.77 1.80
CA SER A 136 -19.47 1.12 0.80
C SER A 136 -19.22 2.05 -0.39
N THR A 137 -17.95 2.18 -0.77
CA THR A 137 -17.49 2.99 -1.92
C THR A 137 -17.58 2.23 -3.25
N ASP A 138 -17.72 0.90 -3.19
CA ASP A 138 -17.93 0.04 -4.35
C ASP A 138 -19.37 -0.48 -4.38
N ALA A 139 -20.01 -0.37 -5.54
CA ALA A 139 -21.39 -0.79 -5.78
C ALA A 139 -21.54 -2.32 -5.88
N GLU A 140 -20.47 -3.06 -6.16
CA GLU A 140 -20.46 -4.54 -6.20
C GLU A 140 -20.41 -5.16 -4.79
N ARG A 141 -20.05 -4.38 -3.77
CA ARG A 141 -19.95 -4.82 -2.37
C ARG A 141 -21.29 -4.71 -1.63
N ALA A 142 -21.35 -5.30 -0.44
CA ALA A 142 -22.55 -5.30 0.40
C ALA A 142 -23.01 -3.88 0.77
N GLN A 143 -24.21 -3.50 0.30
CA GLN A 143 -24.80 -2.18 0.55
C GLN A 143 -25.67 -2.13 1.81
N GLU A 144 -26.04 -3.29 2.36
CA GLU A 144 -26.95 -3.42 3.50
C GLU A 144 -26.42 -2.82 4.81
N TYR A 145 -25.13 -2.53 4.90
CA TYR A 145 -24.49 -1.92 6.07
C TYR A 145 -24.36 -0.39 5.99
N ASN A 146 -24.72 0.20 4.85
CA ASN A 146 -24.56 1.64 4.61
C ASN A 146 -25.29 2.48 5.66
N GLY A 147 -24.54 3.38 6.32
CA GLY A 147 -25.05 4.31 7.34
C GLY A 147 -25.17 3.71 8.75
N LYS A 148 -24.94 2.40 8.93
CA LYS A 148 -25.10 1.72 10.23
C LYS A 148 -23.93 1.98 11.18
N PHE A 149 -22.71 1.99 10.65
CA PHE A 149 -21.48 2.02 11.43
C PHE A 149 -20.88 3.43 11.50
N LYS A 150 -20.39 3.81 12.67
CA LYS A 150 -19.94 5.18 12.95
C LYS A 150 -18.48 5.40 12.58
N ILE A 151 -18.15 6.66 12.31
CA ILE A 151 -16.81 7.09 11.95
C ILE A 151 -15.93 7.13 13.22
N PRO A 152 -14.86 6.33 13.32
CA PRO A 152 -13.96 6.35 14.46
C PRO A 152 -12.92 7.47 14.35
N THR A 153 -12.42 7.91 15.50
CA THR A 153 -11.26 8.77 15.67
C THR A 153 -9.99 7.93 15.73
N PHE A 154 -8.84 8.56 15.49
CA PHE A 154 -7.56 7.87 15.63
C PHE A 154 -7.34 7.32 17.06
N GLN A 155 -7.74 8.08 18.08
CA GLN A 155 -7.63 7.64 19.47
C GLN A 155 -8.49 6.39 19.75
N GLU A 156 -9.73 6.37 19.27
CA GLU A 156 -10.60 5.19 19.42
C GLU A 156 -10.00 3.96 18.72
N ILE A 157 -9.32 4.12 17.58
CA ILE A 157 -8.65 3.01 16.87
C ILE A 157 -7.46 2.49 17.66
N ILE A 158 -6.63 3.37 18.24
CA ILE A 158 -5.51 2.97 19.11
C ILE A 158 -6.03 2.14 20.29
N ASP A 159 -7.06 2.65 20.97
CA ASP A 159 -7.64 1.99 22.15
C ASP A 159 -8.29 0.65 21.76
N PHE A 160 -8.98 0.63 20.62
CA PHE A 160 -9.56 -0.58 20.04
C PHE A 160 -8.51 -1.64 19.71
N ALA A 161 -7.41 -1.28 19.03
CA ALA A 161 -6.35 -2.21 18.66
C ALA A 161 -5.65 -2.81 19.90
N LYS A 162 -5.44 -2.00 20.95
CA LYS A 162 -4.92 -2.49 22.24
C LYS A 162 -5.89 -3.45 22.91
N ALA A 163 -7.19 -3.11 22.95
CA ALA A 163 -8.22 -3.96 23.52
C ALA A 163 -8.31 -5.30 22.78
N LYS A 164 -8.33 -5.29 21.43
CA LYS A 164 -8.34 -6.49 20.61
C LYS A 164 -7.06 -7.31 20.71
N SER A 165 -5.91 -6.66 20.93
CA SER A 165 -4.68 -7.39 21.20
C SER A 165 -4.76 -8.20 22.49
N LYS A 166 -5.31 -7.59 23.55
CA LYS A 166 -5.55 -8.28 24.82
C LYS A 166 -6.61 -9.38 24.70
N GLU A 167 -7.70 -9.11 24.00
CA GLU A 167 -8.81 -10.05 23.80
C GLU A 167 -8.39 -11.30 23.03
N THR A 168 -7.65 -11.13 21.94
CA THR A 168 -7.26 -12.24 21.05
C THR A 168 -5.96 -12.93 21.47
N GLY A 169 -5.18 -12.34 22.38
CA GLY A 169 -3.84 -12.81 22.72
C GLY A 169 -2.81 -12.65 21.59
N ARG A 170 -3.17 -11.99 20.48
CA ARG A 170 -2.29 -11.65 19.37
C ARG A 170 -1.95 -10.17 19.42
N THR A 171 -0.77 -9.77 18.95
CA THR A 171 -0.51 -8.34 18.72
C THR A 171 -1.23 -7.90 17.46
N ILE A 172 -2.16 -6.95 17.59
CA ILE A 172 -2.82 -6.30 16.44
C ILE A 172 -2.11 -4.97 16.19
N ALA A 173 -1.40 -4.88 15.07
CA ALA A 173 -0.74 -3.64 14.68
C ALA A 173 -1.69 -2.69 13.97
N ILE A 174 -1.36 -1.39 13.98
CA ILE A 174 -2.06 -0.36 13.22
C ILE A 174 -1.16 0.25 12.15
N TYR A 175 -1.77 0.75 11.08
CA TYR A 175 -1.07 1.34 9.93
C TYR A 175 -1.69 2.69 9.52
N PRO A 176 -1.53 3.76 10.32
CA PRO A 176 -2.11 5.06 9.98
C PRO A 176 -1.43 5.76 8.79
N GLU A 177 -2.24 6.26 7.85
CA GLU A 177 -1.85 7.15 6.76
C GLU A 177 -2.20 8.60 7.06
N SER A 178 -1.28 9.56 6.82
CA SER A 178 -1.63 10.98 6.78
C SER A 178 -2.18 11.37 5.40
N LYS A 179 -3.47 11.69 5.28
CA LYS A 179 -4.11 12.05 4.00
C LYS A 179 -4.05 13.53 3.71
N ASN A 180 -3.69 13.88 2.47
CA ASN A 180 -3.62 15.26 1.97
C ASN A 180 -2.97 16.24 2.98
N PRO A 181 -1.80 15.92 3.59
CA PRO A 181 -1.25 16.72 4.66
C PRO A 181 -0.92 18.15 4.21
N THR A 182 -0.54 18.38 2.94
CA THR A 182 -0.42 19.74 2.40
C THR A 182 -1.74 20.52 2.48
N TYR A 183 -2.85 19.96 2.00
CA TYR A 183 -4.17 20.59 2.06
C TYR A 183 -4.56 20.93 3.51
N PHE A 184 -4.39 20.00 4.45
CA PHE A 184 -4.74 20.25 5.84
C PHE A 184 -3.83 21.28 6.53
N ARG A 185 -2.52 21.31 6.20
CA ARG A 185 -1.62 22.37 6.68
C ARG A 185 -2.04 23.75 6.20
N GLU A 186 -2.43 23.89 4.93
CA GLU A 186 -2.92 25.16 4.36
C GLU A 186 -4.19 25.67 5.03
N LEU A 187 -5.01 24.76 5.59
CA LEU A 187 -6.20 25.10 6.37
C LEU A 187 -5.93 25.37 7.87
N GLY A 188 -4.68 25.27 8.32
CA GLY A 188 -4.35 25.37 9.75
C GLY A 188 -4.82 24.17 10.58
N LEU A 189 -5.04 23.02 9.94
CA LEU A 189 -5.48 21.77 10.55
C LEU A 189 -4.45 20.63 10.38
N PRO A 190 -3.15 20.84 10.68
CA PRO A 190 -2.11 19.84 10.43
C PRO A 190 -2.41 18.52 11.14
N LEU A 191 -2.00 17.42 10.50
CA LEU A 191 -2.25 16.05 10.97
C LEU A 191 -1.08 15.55 11.84
N GLU A 192 0.13 15.90 11.44
CA GLU A 192 1.39 15.29 11.83
C GLU A 192 1.66 15.38 13.33
N ASP A 193 1.57 16.58 13.90
CA ASP A 193 1.81 16.79 15.34
C ASP A 193 0.77 16.03 16.20
N LYS A 194 -0.47 15.94 15.72
CA LYS A 194 -1.54 15.19 16.41
C LYS A 194 -1.33 13.69 16.33
N MET A 195 -0.87 13.19 15.17
CA MET A 195 -0.47 11.80 15.02
C MET A 195 0.68 11.46 15.98
N ILE A 196 1.74 12.26 16.00
CA ILE A 196 2.89 12.06 16.91
C ILE A 196 2.43 12.07 18.37
N ALA A 197 1.59 13.03 18.76
CA ALA A 197 1.09 13.14 20.12
C ALA A 197 0.29 11.90 20.54
N ALA A 198 -0.65 11.44 19.70
CA ALA A 198 -1.45 10.24 19.97
C ALA A 198 -0.58 8.97 20.04
N ILE A 199 0.36 8.80 19.10
CA ILE A 199 1.30 7.66 19.07
C ILE A 199 2.20 7.65 20.31
N THR A 200 2.69 8.81 20.73
CA THR A 200 3.54 8.97 21.92
C THR A 200 2.75 8.69 23.20
N ALA A 201 1.55 9.28 23.33
CA ALA A 201 0.65 9.02 24.46
C ALA A 201 0.26 7.54 24.56
N ALA A 202 0.17 6.85 23.42
CA ALA A 202 -0.08 5.41 23.38
C ALA A 202 1.13 4.55 23.81
N GLY A 203 2.33 5.14 23.97
CA GLY A 203 3.57 4.39 24.23
C GLY A 203 4.08 3.62 23.00
N TRP A 204 3.64 3.99 21.80
CA TRP A 204 3.95 3.30 20.55
C TRP A 204 4.99 4.03 19.68
N ASN A 205 5.61 5.09 20.18
CA ASN A 205 6.64 5.83 19.44
C ASN A 205 8.02 5.13 19.47
N SER A 206 8.12 3.94 18.86
CA SER A 206 9.38 3.19 18.73
C SER A 206 9.37 2.25 17.51
N LYS A 207 10.57 1.84 17.06
CA LYS A 207 10.73 0.93 15.90
C LYS A 207 10.18 -0.48 16.13
N THR A 208 10.01 -0.88 17.39
CA THR A 208 9.50 -2.20 17.79
C THR A 208 8.01 -2.18 18.16
N ALA A 209 7.39 -1.00 18.22
CA ALA A 209 5.96 -0.89 18.48
C ALA A 209 5.13 -1.45 17.31
N PRO A 210 3.90 -1.91 17.58
CA PRO A 210 3.02 -2.49 16.56
C PRO A 210 2.33 -1.39 15.74
N ILE A 211 3.13 -0.52 15.10
CA ILE A 211 2.66 0.60 14.30
C ILE A 211 3.58 0.89 13.12
N TYR A 212 2.96 1.19 11.98
CA TYR A 212 3.61 1.68 10.77
C TYR A 212 2.93 2.99 10.36
N VAL A 213 3.71 4.04 10.06
CA VAL A 213 3.14 5.33 9.64
C VAL A 213 3.44 5.53 8.16
N GLN A 214 2.42 5.90 7.37
CA GLN A 214 2.55 6.12 5.94
C GLN A 214 2.00 7.46 5.45
N SER A 215 2.44 7.84 4.25
CA SER A 215 2.00 9.02 3.52
C SER A 215 2.48 8.93 2.07
N PHE A 216 1.70 9.47 1.13
CA PHE A 216 2.17 9.76 -0.23
C PHE A 216 3.14 10.95 -0.26
N GLU A 217 2.95 11.95 0.60
CA GLU A 217 3.79 13.16 0.65
C GLU A 217 5.07 12.91 1.47
N PRO A 218 6.27 12.91 0.86
CA PRO A 218 7.54 12.74 1.57
C PRO A 218 7.80 13.83 2.62
N GLY A 219 7.30 15.05 2.38
CA GLY A 219 7.42 16.18 3.30
C GLY A 219 6.74 15.92 4.64
N SER A 220 5.58 15.27 4.64
CA SER A 220 4.88 14.84 5.87
C SER A 220 5.72 13.86 6.69
N LEU A 221 6.29 12.84 6.02
CA LEU A 221 7.12 11.82 6.69
C LEU A 221 8.44 12.41 7.23
N LYS A 222 9.12 13.22 6.42
CA LYS A 222 10.35 13.93 6.82
C LYS A 222 10.08 14.88 7.99
N TYR A 223 8.96 15.60 7.97
CA TYR A 223 8.52 16.46 9.06
C TYR A 223 8.30 15.64 10.33
N MET A 224 7.48 14.58 10.28
CA MET A 224 7.19 13.78 11.47
C MET A 224 8.45 13.16 12.07
N LYS A 225 9.36 12.64 11.25
CA LYS A 225 10.67 12.14 11.68
C LYS A 225 11.49 13.22 12.37
N SER A 226 11.55 14.43 11.81
CA SER A 226 12.26 15.57 12.41
C SER A 226 11.69 16.03 13.76
N LYS A 227 10.40 15.75 14.00
CA LYS A 227 9.69 16.03 15.25
C LYS A 227 9.75 14.89 16.27
N GLY A 228 10.55 13.85 16.01
CA GLY A 228 10.79 12.76 16.95
C GLY A 228 9.89 11.55 16.77
N LEU A 229 9.17 11.42 15.65
CA LEU A 229 8.54 10.16 15.29
C LEU A 229 9.62 9.09 15.03
N ASN A 230 9.52 7.98 15.77
CA ASN A 230 10.48 6.88 15.77
C ASN A 230 9.82 5.53 15.45
N THR A 231 8.62 5.52 14.88
CA THR A 231 7.94 4.32 14.36
C THR A 231 8.61 3.84 13.07
N LYS A 232 8.15 2.69 12.53
CA LYS A 232 8.45 2.35 11.14
C LYS A 232 7.69 3.31 10.21
N ILE A 233 8.39 3.93 9.27
CA ILE A 233 7.86 4.94 8.33
C ILE A 233 7.85 4.34 6.94
N ILE A 234 6.77 4.54 6.19
CA ILE A 234 6.56 3.90 4.89
C ILE A 234 6.16 4.95 3.85
N GLN A 235 6.96 5.07 2.79
CA GLN A 235 6.68 5.98 1.67
C GLN A 235 5.69 5.32 0.71
N LEU A 236 4.52 5.92 0.51
CA LEU A 236 3.57 5.44 -0.51
C LEU A 236 3.95 5.96 -1.90
N ILE A 237 3.72 5.15 -2.93
CA ILE A 237 4.09 5.46 -4.31
C ILE A 237 2.93 5.07 -5.23
N ASP A 238 2.31 6.04 -5.90
CA ASP A 238 1.14 5.83 -6.77
C ASP A 238 1.46 5.96 -8.27
N GLY A 239 0.45 5.82 -9.11
CA GLY A 239 0.44 6.28 -10.50
C GLY A 239 -0.95 6.73 -10.91
N ASP A 240 -1.15 6.97 -12.21
CA ASP A 240 -2.48 7.29 -12.76
C ASP A 240 -3.18 6.03 -13.30
N SER A 241 -2.54 5.32 -14.22
CA SER A 241 -3.09 4.13 -14.84
C SER A 241 -1.98 3.20 -15.36
N VAL A 242 -2.36 2.19 -16.14
CA VAL A 242 -1.43 1.38 -16.94
C VAL A 242 -1.80 1.55 -18.41
N ASP A 243 -0.84 1.92 -19.25
CA ASP A 243 -1.02 1.85 -20.69
C ASP A 243 -1.06 0.37 -21.10
N LEU A 244 -2.26 -0.14 -21.39
CA LEU A 244 -2.46 -1.54 -21.77
C LEU A 244 -1.71 -1.96 -23.05
N LYS A 245 -1.19 -1.03 -23.86
CA LYS A 245 -0.34 -1.38 -25.02
C LYS A 245 1.08 -1.74 -24.62
N THR A 246 1.62 -1.04 -23.64
CA THR A 246 3.03 -1.15 -23.25
C THR A 246 3.21 -1.90 -21.93
N GLY A 247 2.19 -1.89 -21.07
CA GLY A 247 2.24 -2.35 -19.69
C GLY A 247 2.95 -1.40 -18.74
N ILE A 248 3.18 -0.15 -19.15
CA ILE A 248 3.90 0.85 -18.34
C ILE A 248 2.87 1.67 -17.54
N VAL A 249 3.21 1.97 -16.28
CA VAL A 249 2.44 2.89 -15.44
C VAL A 249 2.45 4.30 -16.06
N THR A 250 1.28 4.91 -16.19
CA THR A 250 1.10 6.28 -16.71
C THR A 250 0.99 7.29 -15.58
N PHE A 251 1.17 8.57 -15.92
CA PHE A 251 1.11 9.69 -14.99
C PHE A 251 0.28 10.81 -15.58
N ALA A 252 -0.79 11.18 -14.87
CA ALA A 252 -1.64 12.32 -15.21
C ALA A 252 -2.02 13.07 -13.93
N VAL A 253 -2.10 14.40 -14.02
CA VAL A 253 -2.52 15.24 -12.90
C VAL A 253 -3.97 14.90 -12.52
N PRO A 254 -4.29 14.73 -11.23
CA PRO A 254 -3.45 15.03 -10.04
C PRO A 254 -2.65 13.84 -9.47
N SER A 255 -2.74 12.65 -10.06
CA SER A 255 -2.13 11.40 -9.55
C SER A 255 -0.70 11.14 -10.06
N ASP A 256 -0.07 12.12 -10.71
CA ASP A 256 1.24 11.98 -11.33
C ASP A 256 2.40 12.00 -10.32
N ARG A 257 2.21 12.68 -9.18
CA ARG A 257 3.25 12.90 -8.16
C ARG A 257 2.66 13.25 -6.79
N PRO A 258 3.44 13.19 -5.69
CA PRO A 258 3.04 13.73 -4.40
C PRO A 258 2.63 15.20 -4.48
N TYR A 259 1.58 15.61 -3.78
CA TYR A 259 1.09 16.98 -3.90
C TYR A 259 2.07 18.03 -3.35
N ASP A 260 2.88 17.69 -2.34
CA ASP A 260 3.95 18.57 -1.86
C ASP A 260 5.05 18.81 -2.90
N TRP A 261 5.32 17.84 -3.78
CA TRP A 261 6.20 18.03 -4.94
C TRP A 261 5.59 19.03 -5.93
N THR A 262 4.29 18.92 -6.20
CA THR A 262 3.56 19.89 -7.03
C THR A 262 3.68 21.31 -6.47
N LYS A 263 3.47 21.49 -5.16
CA LYS A 263 3.63 22.81 -4.49
C LYS A 263 5.06 23.32 -4.52
N ALA A 264 6.04 22.44 -4.38
CA ALA A 264 7.46 22.79 -4.45
C ALA A 264 7.96 23.03 -5.88
N GLY A 265 7.13 22.80 -6.90
CA GLY A 265 7.52 22.92 -8.31
C GLY A 265 8.37 21.77 -8.84
N ASP A 266 8.49 20.67 -8.09
CA ASP A 266 9.26 19.49 -8.49
C ASP A 266 8.55 18.76 -9.64
N LYS A 267 9.30 18.55 -10.73
CA LYS A 267 8.81 17.98 -11.98
C LYS A 267 8.94 16.46 -12.08
N ARG A 268 9.47 15.77 -11.06
CA ARG A 268 9.48 14.30 -10.99
C ARG A 268 8.08 13.72 -10.76
N ASN A 269 7.81 12.56 -11.37
CA ASN A 269 6.62 11.74 -11.10
C ASN A 269 6.95 10.67 -10.05
N PHE A 270 5.94 9.90 -9.64
CA PHE A 270 6.13 8.79 -8.70
C PHE A 270 7.13 7.71 -9.18
N ASP A 271 7.32 7.51 -10.50
CA ASP A 271 8.33 6.58 -11.02
C ASP A 271 9.76 6.90 -10.58
N ALA A 272 10.07 8.17 -10.29
CA ALA A 272 11.38 8.56 -9.77
C ALA A 272 11.69 7.87 -8.43
N MET A 273 10.66 7.55 -7.62
CA MET A 273 10.78 6.91 -6.32
C MET A 273 11.16 5.43 -6.38
N VAL A 274 10.88 4.75 -7.49
CA VAL A 274 11.17 3.32 -7.68
C VAL A 274 12.49 3.05 -8.41
N THR A 275 13.28 4.09 -8.65
CA THR A 275 14.65 3.97 -9.18
C THR A 275 15.65 3.69 -8.04
N PRO A 276 16.85 3.14 -8.32
CA PRO A 276 17.88 2.98 -7.29
C PRO A 276 18.23 4.28 -6.53
N ALA A 277 18.23 5.43 -7.23
CA ALA A 277 18.46 6.73 -6.61
C ALA A 277 17.28 7.17 -5.73
N GLY A 278 16.03 6.95 -6.19
CA GLY A 278 14.82 7.22 -5.42
C GLY A 278 14.74 6.38 -4.15
N LEU A 279 15.03 5.08 -4.24
CA LEU A 279 15.09 4.19 -3.09
C LEU A 279 16.17 4.61 -2.08
N ALA A 280 17.35 5.03 -2.57
CA ALA A 280 18.40 5.57 -1.71
C ALA A 280 17.95 6.88 -1.01
N GLU A 281 17.23 7.77 -1.70
CA GLU A 281 16.64 8.96 -1.09
C GLU A 281 15.62 8.58 -0.01
N ILE A 282 14.70 7.66 -0.32
CA ILE A 282 13.65 7.18 0.60
C ILE A 282 14.27 6.62 1.88
N LYS A 283 15.35 5.83 1.76
CA LYS A 283 16.03 5.22 2.91
C LYS A 283 16.55 6.24 3.93
N THR A 284 16.77 7.51 3.54
CA THR A 284 17.19 8.56 4.48
C THR A 284 16.09 8.91 5.48
N TYR A 285 14.82 8.68 5.17
CA TYR A 285 13.68 9.07 6.01
C TYR A 285 12.67 7.96 6.31
N ALA A 286 12.59 6.90 5.50
CA ALA A 286 11.66 5.80 5.66
C ALA A 286 12.35 4.45 5.90
N ASP A 287 11.58 3.49 6.42
CA ASP A 287 11.98 2.10 6.65
C ASP A 287 11.44 1.16 5.56
N GLY A 288 10.52 1.63 4.71
CA GLY A 288 9.96 0.87 3.60
C GLY A 288 9.22 1.73 2.59
N ILE A 289 8.73 1.07 1.55
CA ILE A 289 7.85 1.60 0.51
C ILE A 289 6.54 0.82 0.46
N GLY A 290 5.45 1.52 0.19
CA GLY A 290 4.18 0.92 -0.19
C GLY A 290 3.84 1.34 -1.61
N PRO A 291 4.31 0.62 -2.64
CA PRO A 291 4.04 0.99 -4.02
C PRO A 291 2.69 0.46 -4.50
N TRP A 292 2.08 1.14 -5.47
CA TRP A 292 1.02 0.52 -6.27
C TRP A 292 1.57 -0.76 -6.91
N LYS A 293 0.83 -1.86 -6.78
CA LYS A 293 1.28 -3.21 -7.18
C LYS A 293 1.76 -3.31 -8.63
N ARG A 294 1.26 -2.42 -9.51
CA ARG A 294 1.65 -2.35 -10.93
C ARG A 294 3.10 -1.92 -11.19
N TYR A 295 3.79 -1.35 -10.20
CA TYR A 295 5.25 -1.17 -10.28
C TYR A 295 6.05 -2.48 -10.13
N ILE A 296 5.44 -3.52 -9.56
CA ILE A 296 6.06 -4.82 -9.34
C ILE A 296 5.62 -5.78 -10.43
N VAL A 297 4.31 -6.01 -10.57
CA VAL A 297 3.72 -6.84 -11.63
C VAL A 297 2.65 -6.01 -12.33
N SER A 298 3.02 -5.48 -13.50
CA SER A 298 2.09 -4.74 -14.36
C SER A 298 1.24 -5.69 -15.21
N ILE A 299 0.36 -5.14 -16.04
CA ILE A 299 -0.54 -5.86 -16.93
C ILE A 299 -0.45 -5.29 -18.34
N LYS A 300 -0.70 -6.13 -19.35
CA LYS A 300 -0.74 -5.74 -20.75
C LYS A 300 -1.96 -6.34 -21.43
N GLY A 301 -2.70 -5.50 -22.15
CA GLY A 301 -3.89 -5.89 -22.90
C GLY A 301 -3.56 -6.38 -24.30
N SER A 302 -4.51 -7.08 -24.91
CA SER A 302 -4.49 -7.38 -26.34
C SER A 302 -4.95 -6.16 -27.13
N ILE A 303 -4.24 -5.80 -28.21
CA ILE A 303 -4.53 -4.60 -29.00
C ILE A 303 -5.14 -5.00 -30.34
N GLY A 304 -6.31 -4.43 -30.65
CA GLY A 304 -7.04 -4.67 -31.88
C GLY A 304 -6.45 -3.97 -33.11
N PRO A 305 -6.94 -4.27 -34.32
CA PRO A 305 -6.50 -3.62 -35.55
C PRO A 305 -6.72 -2.10 -35.57
N ASP A 306 -7.65 -1.59 -34.77
CA ASP A 306 -7.93 -0.16 -34.58
C ASP A 306 -6.96 0.53 -33.60
N GLY A 307 -5.98 -0.22 -33.08
CA GLY A 307 -5.00 0.28 -32.13
C GLY A 307 -5.54 0.50 -30.72
N LYS A 308 -6.68 -0.09 -30.35
CA LYS A 308 -7.26 0.01 -29.00
C LYS A 308 -7.19 -1.31 -28.24
N PRO A 309 -7.19 -1.29 -26.90
CA PRO A 309 -7.37 -2.50 -26.11
C PRO A 309 -8.68 -3.21 -26.47
N ILE A 310 -8.61 -4.54 -26.56
CA ILE A 310 -9.75 -5.42 -26.83
C ILE A 310 -10.44 -5.73 -25.50
N ASP A 311 -11.77 -5.65 -25.49
CA ASP A 311 -12.61 -6.22 -24.44
C ASP A 311 -12.65 -7.74 -24.64
N VAL A 312 -11.82 -8.46 -23.90
CA VAL A 312 -11.60 -9.91 -24.07
C VAL A 312 -12.76 -10.68 -23.46
N ASN A 313 -13.32 -10.17 -22.36
CA ASN A 313 -14.38 -10.85 -21.62
C ASN A 313 -15.81 -10.51 -22.11
N LYS A 314 -15.93 -9.49 -22.98
CA LYS A 314 -17.17 -8.99 -23.61
C LYS A 314 -18.17 -8.39 -22.62
N ASP A 315 -17.69 -7.78 -21.55
CA ASP A 315 -18.52 -7.11 -20.53
C ASP A 315 -18.84 -5.64 -20.86
N GLY A 316 -18.28 -5.11 -21.96
CA GLY A 316 -18.45 -3.75 -22.43
C GLY A 316 -17.54 -2.72 -21.76
N LYS A 317 -16.59 -3.14 -20.92
CA LYS A 317 -15.62 -2.29 -20.24
C LYS A 317 -14.21 -2.80 -20.50
N ILE A 318 -13.25 -1.89 -20.54
CA ILE A 318 -11.82 -2.23 -20.59
C ILE A 318 -11.26 -2.07 -19.18
N ASN A 319 -10.79 -3.16 -18.57
CA ASN A 319 -10.22 -3.17 -17.24
C ASN A 319 -9.14 -4.27 -17.06
N ASP A 320 -8.74 -4.56 -15.82
CA ASP A 320 -7.69 -5.54 -15.53
C ASP A 320 -8.04 -6.93 -16.09
N ALA A 321 -9.34 -7.29 -16.13
CA ALA A 321 -9.81 -8.58 -16.65
C ALA A 321 -9.59 -8.77 -18.16
N ASP A 322 -9.22 -7.72 -18.89
CA ASP A 322 -8.90 -7.74 -20.32
C ASP A 322 -7.40 -7.77 -20.62
N ALA A 323 -6.59 -7.83 -19.57
CA ALA A 323 -5.15 -7.81 -19.64
C ALA A 323 -4.55 -9.01 -18.90
N THR A 324 -3.34 -9.40 -19.28
CA THR A 324 -2.58 -10.44 -18.57
C THR A 324 -1.38 -9.83 -17.91
N SER A 325 -0.90 -10.45 -16.82
CA SER A 325 0.31 -10.00 -16.15
C SER A 325 1.53 -10.03 -17.08
N VAL A 326 2.47 -9.09 -16.86
CA VAL A 326 3.79 -9.09 -17.49
C VAL A 326 4.86 -9.55 -16.51
N SER A 327 6.07 -9.82 -17.00
CA SER A 327 7.20 -10.18 -16.14
C SER A 327 7.42 -9.15 -15.02
N PRO A 328 7.71 -9.62 -13.79
CA PRO A 328 7.92 -8.75 -12.66
C PRO A 328 9.17 -7.86 -12.83
N THR A 329 9.14 -6.69 -12.22
CA THR A 329 10.32 -5.79 -12.13
C THR A 329 11.29 -6.24 -11.03
N THR A 330 12.45 -5.57 -10.94
CA THR A 330 13.44 -5.80 -9.87
C THR A 330 13.12 -5.03 -8.59
N LEU A 331 12.00 -4.29 -8.53
CA LEU A 331 11.73 -3.31 -7.46
C LEU A 331 11.84 -3.90 -6.04
N ILE A 332 11.32 -5.11 -5.80
CA ILE A 332 11.41 -5.76 -4.49
C ILE A 332 12.88 -5.98 -4.11
N ALA A 333 13.66 -6.58 -5.02
CA ALA A 333 15.08 -6.87 -4.78
C ALA A 333 15.89 -5.58 -4.59
N ASP A 334 15.62 -4.54 -5.38
CA ASP A 334 16.30 -3.25 -5.28
C ASP A 334 15.98 -2.53 -3.96
N ALA A 335 14.71 -2.56 -3.52
CA ALA A 335 14.29 -2.01 -2.23
C ALA A 335 14.90 -2.78 -1.05
N HIS A 336 14.90 -4.12 -1.10
CA HIS A 336 15.55 -4.96 -0.08
C HIS A 336 17.05 -4.70 0.01
N LYS A 337 17.73 -4.52 -1.13
CA LYS A 337 19.15 -4.14 -1.17
C LYS A 337 19.40 -2.77 -0.51
N ALA A 338 18.44 -1.85 -0.59
CA ALA A 338 18.46 -0.58 0.14
C ALA A 338 18.02 -0.70 1.61
N GLY A 339 17.62 -1.89 2.06
CA GLY A 339 17.11 -2.13 3.41
C GLY A 339 15.73 -1.52 3.66
N LEU A 340 14.85 -1.54 2.64
CA LEU A 340 13.48 -1.03 2.68
C LEU A 340 12.48 -2.18 2.59
N PHE A 341 11.50 -2.24 3.50
CA PHE A 341 10.34 -3.14 3.37
C PHE A 341 9.49 -2.76 2.15
N VAL A 342 8.77 -3.72 1.58
CA VAL A 342 7.90 -3.52 0.41
C VAL A 342 6.49 -4.06 0.69
N HIS A 343 5.53 -3.16 0.88
CA HIS A 343 4.13 -3.47 1.18
C HIS A 343 3.19 -2.95 0.07
N PRO A 344 3.04 -3.64 -1.08
CA PRO A 344 2.24 -3.12 -2.18
C PRO A 344 0.74 -3.06 -1.89
N PHE A 345 0.08 -2.11 -2.54
CA PHE A 345 -1.38 -1.94 -2.51
C PHE A 345 -1.99 -1.93 -3.93
N THR A 346 -3.28 -2.20 -4.14
CA THR A 346 -4.20 -2.92 -3.24
C THR A 346 -4.68 -4.17 -3.96
N PHE A 347 -4.70 -5.29 -3.24
CA PHE A 347 -5.18 -6.57 -3.74
C PHE A 347 -6.68 -6.71 -3.48
N ARG A 348 -7.41 -7.16 -4.50
CA ARG A 348 -8.87 -7.08 -4.61
C ARG A 348 -9.42 -8.28 -5.36
N ASN A 349 -10.55 -8.82 -4.93
CA ASN A 349 -11.13 -10.03 -5.49
C ASN A 349 -12.15 -9.78 -6.59
N GLU A 350 -12.65 -8.56 -6.73
CA GLU A 350 -13.61 -8.22 -7.78
C GLU A 350 -13.00 -8.57 -9.15
N SER A 351 -13.75 -9.29 -10.00
CA SER A 351 -13.20 -9.84 -11.25
C SER A 351 -12.58 -8.77 -12.15
N ARG A 352 -13.14 -7.55 -12.16
CA ARG A 352 -12.64 -6.38 -12.90
C ARG A 352 -11.28 -5.84 -12.41
N ARG A 353 -10.78 -6.34 -11.27
CA ARG A 353 -9.50 -5.96 -10.63
C ARG A 353 -8.44 -7.05 -10.75
N LEU A 354 -8.81 -8.20 -11.32
CA LEU A 354 -7.92 -9.34 -11.49
C LEU A 354 -7.51 -9.44 -12.96
N ALA A 355 -6.21 -9.61 -13.20
CA ALA A 355 -5.72 -9.92 -14.55
C ALA A 355 -6.32 -11.26 -15.04
N ALA A 356 -6.54 -11.37 -16.35
CA ALA A 356 -7.19 -12.53 -16.96
C ALA A 356 -6.48 -13.86 -16.61
N ASP A 357 -5.15 -13.83 -16.53
CA ASP A 357 -4.30 -14.99 -16.22
C ASP A 357 -4.34 -15.40 -14.73
N TYR A 358 -4.98 -14.61 -13.87
CA TYR A 358 -5.30 -15.03 -12.49
C TYR A 358 -6.54 -15.93 -12.42
N ASN A 359 -7.22 -16.16 -13.54
CA ASN A 359 -8.37 -17.08 -13.65
C ASN A 359 -9.50 -16.76 -12.67
N LYS A 360 -9.73 -15.47 -12.40
CA LYS A 360 -10.74 -14.95 -11.45
C LYS A 360 -10.57 -15.43 -10.00
N ASP A 361 -9.38 -15.91 -9.64
CA ASP A 361 -9.03 -16.27 -8.27
C ASP A 361 -7.95 -15.33 -7.76
N GLY A 362 -8.31 -14.47 -6.81
CA GLY A 362 -7.40 -13.52 -6.19
C GLY A 362 -6.18 -14.20 -5.56
N LYS A 363 -6.28 -15.46 -5.10
CA LYS A 363 -5.15 -16.23 -4.55
C LYS A 363 -3.99 -16.36 -5.52
N ASN A 364 -4.28 -16.44 -6.82
CA ASN A 364 -3.26 -16.54 -7.85
C ASN A 364 -2.42 -15.26 -7.95
N GLU A 365 -3.03 -14.09 -7.74
CA GLU A 365 -2.29 -12.83 -7.64
C GLU A 365 -1.36 -12.84 -6.42
N TYR A 366 -1.90 -13.10 -5.22
CA TYR A 366 -1.08 -13.14 -4.00
C TYR A 366 0.07 -14.14 -4.07
N ALA A 367 -0.16 -15.32 -4.65
CA ALA A 367 0.85 -16.36 -4.80
C ALA A 367 2.08 -15.89 -5.60
N ILE A 368 1.88 -15.03 -6.61
CA ILE A 368 2.99 -14.42 -7.36
C ILE A 368 3.78 -13.50 -6.43
N TYR A 369 3.12 -12.57 -5.75
CA TYR A 369 3.82 -11.57 -4.93
C TYR A 369 4.53 -12.18 -3.72
N TYR A 370 3.94 -13.18 -3.05
CA TYR A 370 4.62 -13.89 -1.96
C TYR A 370 5.88 -14.64 -2.45
N LYS A 371 5.84 -15.23 -3.64
CA LYS A 371 7.02 -15.86 -4.27
C LYS A 371 8.08 -14.85 -4.68
N LEU A 372 7.69 -13.60 -4.99
CA LEU A 372 8.63 -12.52 -5.29
C LEU A 372 9.26 -11.91 -4.02
N GLY A 373 8.75 -12.23 -2.84
CA GLY A 373 9.33 -11.78 -1.57
C GLY A 373 8.82 -10.44 -1.06
N VAL A 374 7.58 -10.04 -1.39
CA VAL A 374 6.96 -8.88 -0.70
C VAL A 374 6.91 -9.08 0.80
N ASP A 375 7.11 -8.02 1.58
CA ASP A 375 7.11 -8.09 3.05
C ASP A 375 5.71 -8.03 3.66
N GLY A 376 4.73 -7.64 2.85
CA GLY A 376 3.32 -7.59 3.22
C GLY A 376 2.46 -7.16 2.05
N VAL A 377 1.14 -7.30 2.17
CA VAL A 377 0.18 -6.90 1.13
C VAL A 377 -0.99 -6.16 1.76
N PHE A 378 -1.37 -5.02 1.17
CA PHE A 378 -2.62 -4.34 1.49
C PHE A 378 -3.77 -5.00 0.73
N THR A 379 -4.79 -5.44 1.46
CA THR A 379 -5.91 -6.19 0.89
C THR A 379 -7.25 -5.74 1.45
N ASP A 380 -8.25 -5.69 0.57
CA ASP A 380 -9.65 -5.50 0.96
C ASP A 380 -10.31 -6.83 1.41
N PHE A 381 -9.65 -7.98 1.12
CA PHE A 381 -10.14 -9.35 1.32
C PHE A 381 -9.12 -10.18 2.12
N THR A 382 -9.05 -9.90 3.44
CA THR A 382 -8.08 -10.47 4.39
C THR A 382 -7.98 -12.00 4.31
N ASP A 383 -9.10 -12.69 4.25
CA ASP A 383 -9.19 -14.15 4.19
C ASP A 383 -8.52 -14.74 2.95
N THR A 384 -8.65 -14.08 1.80
CA THR A 384 -8.03 -14.52 0.54
C THR A 384 -6.52 -14.40 0.60
N ALA A 385 -6.02 -13.27 1.13
CA ALA A 385 -4.59 -13.05 1.33
C ALA A 385 -3.98 -14.06 2.31
N LEU A 386 -4.70 -14.38 3.40
CA LEU A 386 -4.29 -15.39 4.38
C LEU A 386 -4.27 -16.80 3.81
N ALA A 387 -5.31 -17.17 3.05
CA ALA A 387 -5.37 -18.48 2.40
C ALA A 387 -4.19 -18.66 1.42
N ALA A 388 -3.89 -17.65 0.59
CA ALA A 388 -2.74 -17.70 -0.30
C ALA A 388 -1.40 -17.72 0.46
N ARG A 389 -1.29 -17.03 1.59
CA ARG A 389 -0.09 -17.04 2.44
C ARG A 389 0.15 -18.42 3.03
N ALA A 390 -0.91 -19.07 3.54
CA ALA A 390 -0.85 -20.42 4.06
C ALA A 390 -0.40 -21.43 3.00
N ASP A 391 -0.95 -21.35 1.78
CA ASP A 391 -0.53 -22.21 0.66
C ASP A 391 0.94 -21.98 0.28
N TYR A 392 1.38 -20.72 0.26
CA TYR A 392 2.77 -20.37 0.00
C TYR A 392 3.72 -20.96 1.05
N LEU A 393 3.42 -20.76 2.35
CA LEU A 393 4.25 -21.30 3.44
C LEU A 393 4.29 -22.84 3.40
N LYS A 394 3.14 -23.48 3.17
CA LYS A 394 3.05 -24.94 3.01
C LYS A 394 3.89 -25.43 1.83
N SER A 395 3.93 -24.70 0.72
CA SER A 395 4.77 -25.03 -0.44
C SER A 395 6.28 -24.99 -0.15
N LEU A 396 6.68 -24.29 0.93
CA LEU A 396 8.05 -24.23 1.43
C LEU A 396 8.29 -25.22 2.60
N GLY A 397 7.33 -26.09 2.92
CA GLY A 397 7.44 -27.05 4.02
C GLY A 397 7.30 -26.43 5.41
N ARG A 398 6.60 -25.28 5.53
CA ARG A 398 6.35 -24.56 6.79
C ARG A 398 4.90 -24.68 7.26
#